data_AF-A0AAP2XWI3-F1
#
_entry.id   AF-A0AAP2XWI3-F1
#
_cell.length_a   1.000
_cell.length_b   1.000
_cell.length_c   1.000
_cell.angle_alpha   90.00
_cell.angle_beta   90.00
_cell.angle_gamma   90.00
#
_symmetry.space_group_name_H-M   'P 1'
#
loop_
_entity.id
_entity.type
_entity.pdbx_description
1 polymer ?
#
loop_
_entity_poly.entity_id
_entity_poly.type
_entity_poly.pdbx_seq_one_letter_code
_entity_poly.pdbx_strand_id
1 'polypeptide(L)'
;MKHKKKMLGLQLFMFMGILVMLYYGFSTADSGLSREDAQRAKEAIQKAALECYSIEGAYPQSLEYLKQHYGLYIQEDAYRIRYHYIGANIMPDTDVYPRSEQP
;
A
#
# COMPACT_ATOMS: atom_id res chain seq x y z
N MET A 1 -52.14 6.86 -13.81
CA MET A 1 -51.36 5.97 -12.92
C MET A 1 -50.36 5.04 -13.63
N LYS A 2 -50.68 4.43 -14.78
CA LYS A 2 -49.78 3.47 -15.47
C LYS A 2 -48.44 4.06 -15.94
N HIS A 3 -48.42 5.31 -16.44
CA HIS A 3 -47.18 5.98 -16.86
C HIS A 3 -46.20 6.27 -15.71
N LYS A 4 -46.71 6.65 -14.53
CA LYS A 4 -45.87 6.88 -13.34
C LYS A 4 -45.19 5.59 -12.86
N LYS A 5 -45.88 4.44 -12.93
CA LYS A 5 -45.30 3.13 -12.60
C LYS A 5 -44.21 2.69 -13.58
N LYS A 6 -44.39 2.97 -14.89
CA LYS A 6 -43.35 2.72 -15.91
C LYS A 6 -42.12 3.61 -15.72
N MET A 7 -42.31 4.87 -15.35
CA MET A 7 -41.23 5.82 -15.06
C MET A 7 -40.45 5.43 -13.79
N LEU A 8 -41.14 4.98 -12.73
CA LEU A 8 -40.50 4.46 -11.52
C LEU A 8 -39.67 3.20 -11.81
N GLY A 9 -40.18 2.29 -12.66
CA GLY A 9 -39.47 1.07 -13.04
C GLY A 9 -38.17 1.36 -13.80
N LEU A 10 -38.17 2.36 -14.68
CA LEU A 10 -36.97 2.78 -15.41
C LEU A 10 -35.90 3.36 -14.47
N GLN A 11 -36.30 4.19 -13.51
CA GLN A 11 -35.38 4.75 -12.50
C GLN A 11 -34.76 3.65 -11.63
N LEU A 12 -35.56 2.66 -11.21
CA LEU A 12 -35.08 1.53 -10.42
C LEU A 12 -34.07 0.67 -11.21
N PHE A 13 -34.32 0.47 -12.50
CA PHE A 13 -33.43 -0.29 -13.37
C PHE A 13 -32.08 0.42 -13.59
N MET A 14 -32.11 1.73 -13.81
CA MET A 14 -30.89 2.53 -13.91
C MET A 14 -30.09 2.54 -12.61
N PHE A 15 -30.76 2.66 -11.46
CA PHE A 15 -30.11 2.57 -10.14
C PHE A 15 -29.48 1.19 -9.91
N MET A 16 -30.19 0.12 -10.27
CA MET A 16 -29.66 -1.24 -10.20
C MET A 16 -28.45 -1.44 -11.11
N GLY A 17 -28.47 -0.87 -12.32
CA GLY A 17 -27.33 -0.90 -13.25
C GLY A 17 -26.08 -0.24 -12.66
N ILE A 18 -26.25 0.91 -12.00
CA ILE A 18 -25.14 1.61 -11.31
C ILE A 18 -24.61 0.76 -10.15
N LEU A 19 -25.49 0.14 -9.34
CA LEU A 19 -25.07 -0.74 -8.24
C LEU A 19 -24.27 -1.95 -8.73
N VAL A 20 -24.71 -2.58 -9.82
CA VAL A 20 -23.99 -3.71 -10.42
C VAL A 20 -22.62 -3.26 -10.93
N MET A 21 -22.55 -2.11 -11.61
CA MET A 21 -21.28 -1.55 -12.09
C MET A 21 -20.31 -1.24 -10.95
N LEU A 22 -20.81 -0.64 -9.85
CA LEU A 22 -20.01 -0.37 -8.66
C LEU A 22 -19.51 -1.66 -7.99
N TYR A 23 -20.35 -2.70 -7.92
CA TYR A 23 -19.95 -3.99 -7.34
C TYR A 23 -18.77 -4.62 -8.09
N TYR A 24 -18.83 -4.65 -9.42
CA TYR A 24 -17.72 -5.13 -10.26
C TYR A 24 -16.48 -4.22 -10.20
N GLY A 25 -16.67 -2.91 -10.05
CA GLY A 25 -15.57 -1.95 -9.84
C GLY A 25 -14.82 -2.20 -8.54
N PHE A 26 -15.55 -2.39 -7.43
CA PHE A 26 -14.95 -2.65 -6.12
C PHE A 26 -14.22 -4.00 -6.05
N SER A 27 -14.71 -5.06 -6.69
CA SER A 27 -14.03 -6.37 -6.64
C SER A 27 -12.65 -6.38 -7.31
N THR A 28 -12.37 -5.40 -8.17
CA THR A 28 -11.10 -5.29 -8.89
C THR A 28 -10.08 -4.43 -8.13
N ALA A 29 -10.53 -3.61 -7.17
CA ALA A 29 -9.67 -2.70 -6.42
C ALA A 29 -8.79 -3.41 -5.36
N ASP A 30 -9.27 -4.53 -4.81
CA ASP A 30 -8.67 -5.17 -3.63
C ASP A 30 -7.26 -5.75 -3.88
N SER A 31 -7.02 -6.29 -5.08
CA SER A 31 -5.72 -6.86 -5.45
C SER A 31 -4.68 -5.79 -5.86
N GLY A 32 -5.12 -4.67 -6.43
CA GLY A 32 -4.24 -3.54 -6.75
C GLY A 32 -3.73 -2.81 -5.49
N LEU A 33 -4.60 -2.69 -4.48
CA LEU A 33 -4.30 -2.01 -3.22
C LEU A 33 -3.11 -2.64 -2.47
N SER A 34 -3.06 -3.98 -2.40
CA SER A 34 -2.01 -4.67 -1.63
C SER A 34 -0.59 -4.37 -2.14
N ARG A 35 -0.41 -4.28 -3.46
CA ARG A 35 0.88 -3.98 -4.08
C ARG A 35 1.28 -2.52 -3.94
N GLU A 36 0.33 -1.62 -4.13
CA GLU A 36 0.54 -0.18 -3.90
C GLU A 36 0.90 0.09 -2.44
N ASP A 37 0.26 -0.60 -1.49
CA ASP A 37 0.56 -0.45 -0.07
C ASP A 37 1.94 -1.00 0.31
N ALA A 38 2.36 -2.13 -0.27
CA ALA A 38 3.72 -2.64 -0.09
C ALA A 38 4.77 -1.67 -0.67
N GLN A 39 4.48 -1.06 -1.82
CA GLN A 39 5.34 -0.05 -2.42
C GLN A 39 5.44 1.21 -1.55
N ARG A 40 4.33 1.69 -0.97
CA ARG A 40 4.34 2.80 0.00
C ARG A 40 5.16 2.47 1.23
N ALA A 41 5.07 1.25 1.74
CA ALA A 41 5.90 0.79 2.85
C ALA A 41 7.39 0.80 2.50
N LYS A 42 7.76 0.34 1.29
CA LYS A 42 9.14 0.44 0.78
C LYS A 42 9.63 1.89 0.73
N GLU A 43 8.82 2.80 0.19
CA GLU A 43 9.14 4.23 0.12
C GLU A 43 9.32 4.86 1.51
N ALA A 44 8.48 4.47 2.48
CA ALA A 44 8.62 4.94 3.86
C ALA A 44 9.94 4.51 4.50
N ILE A 45 10.35 3.24 4.32
CA ILE A 45 11.65 2.74 4.79
C ILE A 45 12.80 3.52 4.14
N GLN A 46 12.74 3.70 2.82
CA GLN A 46 13.76 4.41 2.07
C GLN A 46 13.87 5.88 2.50
N LYS A 47 12.74 6.53 2.75
CA LYS A 47 12.70 7.90 3.27
C LYS A 47 13.35 7.99 4.66
N ALA A 48 13.01 7.09 5.58
CA ALA A 48 13.62 7.07 6.91
C ALA A 48 15.14 6.80 6.84
N ALA A 49 15.58 5.91 5.94
CA ALA A 49 17.00 5.67 5.69
C ALA A 49 17.72 6.91 5.15
N LEU A 50 17.08 7.67 4.26
CA LEU A 50 17.60 8.92 3.74
C LEU A 50 17.66 10.02 4.82
N GLU A 51 16.65 10.11 5.69
CA GLU A 51 16.68 11.01 6.85
C GLU A 51 17.86 10.67 7.78
N CYS A 52 18.09 9.38 8.04
CA CYS A 52 19.26 8.91 8.78
C CYS A 52 20.57 9.36 8.13
N TYR A 53 20.72 9.14 6.83
CA TYR A 53 21.92 9.58 6.10
C TYR A 53 22.10 11.11 6.14
N SER A 54 21.00 11.87 6.06
CA SER A 54 21.05 13.33 6.07
C SER A 54 21.49 13.91 7.41
N ILE A 55 21.14 13.24 8.51
CA ILE A 55 21.43 13.69 9.87
C ILE A 55 22.77 13.13 10.36
N GLU A 56 23.02 11.84 10.17
CA GLU A 56 24.16 11.11 10.75
C GLU A 56 25.31 10.93 9.77
N GLY A 57 25.10 11.21 8.47
CA GLY A 57 26.09 11.01 7.41
C GLY A 57 26.29 9.54 7.02
N ALA A 58 25.44 8.63 7.50
CA ALA A 58 25.50 7.20 7.21
C ALA A 58 24.10 6.58 7.12
N TYR A 59 23.93 5.63 6.21
CA TYR A 59 22.72 4.82 6.10
C TYR A 59 22.63 3.82 7.28
N PRO A 60 21.42 3.46 7.71
CA PRO A 60 21.25 2.58 8.85
C PRO A 60 21.67 1.15 8.53
N GLN A 61 22.29 0.48 9.51
CA GLN A 61 22.71 -0.91 9.36
C GLN A 61 21.56 -1.91 9.47
N SER A 62 20.42 -1.49 10.03
CA SER A 62 19.25 -2.35 10.21
C SER A 62 17.95 -1.57 10.13
N LEU A 63 16.89 -2.27 9.74
CA LEU A 63 15.53 -1.76 9.80
C LEU A 63 15.11 -1.38 11.23
N GLU A 64 15.62 -2.11 12.23
CA GLU A 64 15.29 -1.89 13.64
C GLU A 64 15.79 -0.52 14.15
N TYR A 65 16.96 -0.08 13.67
CA TYR A 65 17.48 1.25 13.96
C TYR A 65 16.51 2.35 13.51
N LEU A 66 15.91 2.18 12.32
CA LEU A 66 14.92 3.13 11.81
C LEU A 66 13.64 3.17 12.65
N LYS A 67 13.20 2.04 13.21
CA LYS A 67 12.03 2.01 14.09
C LYS A 67 12.27 2.76 15.40
N GLN A 68 13.45 2.56 15.99
CA GLN A 68 13.79 3.11 17.30
C GLN A 68 14.14 4.61 17.24
N HIS A 69 14.82 5.05 16.18
CA HIS A 69 15.38 6.40 16.09
C HIS A 69 14.64 7.33 15.13
N TYR A 70 13.97 6.78 14.10
CA TYR A 70 13.32 7.55 13.04
C TYR A 70 11.80 7.36 13.01
N GLY A 71 11.23 6.73 14.04
CA GLY A 71 9.78 6.56 14.18
C GLY A 71 9.14 5.75 13.05
N LEU A 72 9.90 4.83 12.45
CA LEU A 72 9.39 3.96 11.40
C LEU A 72 8.41 2.94 12.01
N TYR A 73 7.12 3.05 11.66
CA TYR A 73 6.08 2.09 12.07
C TYR A 73 5.65 1.26 10.87
N ILE A 74 5.89 -0.06 10.94
CA ILE A 74 5.46 -1.01 9.91
C ILE A 74 4.82 -2.22 10.58
N GLN A 75 3.71 -2.67 10.00
CA GLN A 75 3.03 -3.90 10.40
C GLN A 75 3.80 -5.12 9.87
N GLU A 76 4.59 -5.76 10.72
CA GLU A 76 5.43 -6.92 10.36
C GLU A 76 4.63 -8.20 10.05
N ASP A 77 3.39 -8.26 10.52
CA ASP A 77 2.45 -9.32 10.21
C ASP A 77 1.89 -9.19 8.79
N ALA A 78 1.72 -7.96 8.30
CA ALA A 78 1.19 -7.67 6.98
C ALA A 78 2.22 -7.81 5.85
N TYR A 79 3.51 -7.56 6.12
CA TYR A 79 4.55 -7.49 5.09
C TYR A 79 5.75 -8.39 5.38
N ARG A 80 6.38 -8.90 4.31
CA ARG A 80 7.73 -9.45 4.35
C ARG A 80 8.70 -8.41 3.82
N ILE A 81 9.65 -8.01 4.65
CA ILE A 81 10.63 -6.97 4.35
C ILE A 81 12.01 -7.61 4.26
N ARG A 82 12.68 -7.46 3.11
CA ARG A 82 14.13 -7.69 3.01
C ARG A 82 14.82 -6.34 3.08
N TYR A 83 15.72 -6.21 4.04
CA TYR A 83 16.56 -5.04 4.21
C TYR A 83 18.01 -5.48 4.18
N HIS A 84 18.76 -5.04 3.16
CA HIS A 84 20.15 -5.42 2.95
C HIS A 84 21.04 -4.18 3.01
N TYR A 85 21.78 -4.06 4.10
CA TYR A 85 22.79 -3.03 4.28
C TYR A 85 24.08 -3.42 3.53
N ILE A 86 24.53 -2.53 2.65
CA ILE A 86 25.72 -2.74 1.80
C ILE A 86 26.92 -1.96 2.35
N GLY A 87 26.68 -0.73 2.84
CA GLY A 87 27.73 0.13 3.38
C GLY A 87 27.17 1.50 3.77
N ALA A 88 27.96 2.26 4.55
CA ALA A 88 27.49 3.49 5.19
C ALA A 88 27.03 4.56 4.20
N ASN A 89 27.58 4.59 3.00
CA ASN A 89 27.27 5.60 1.98
C ASN A 89 26.49 5.04 0.78
N ILE A 90 25.96 3.82 0.89
CA ILE A 90 25.18 3.18 -0.17
C ILE A 90 23.77 2.94 0.37
N MET A 91 22.76 3.41 -0.37
CA MET A 91 21.35 3.20 -0.04
C MET A 91 21.09 1.70 0.19
N PRO A 92 20.53 1.30 1.33
CA PRO A 92 20.22 -0.09 1.63
C PRO A 92 19.21 -0.65 0.62
N ASP A 93 19.51 -1.84 0.10
CA ASP A 93 18.59 -2.51 -0.80
C ASP A 93 17.40 -3.03 0.01
N THR A 94 16.20 -2.56 -0.35
CA THR A 94 14.99 -2.77 0.44
C THR A 94 13.89 -3.27 -0.47
N ASP A 95 13.35 -4.44 -0.16
CA ASP A 95 12.16 -4.98 -0.82
C ASP A 95 11.07 -5.25 0.21
N VAL A 96 9.84 -4.95 -0.19
CA VAL A 96 8.65 -5.18 0.62
C VAL A 96 7.65 -5.94 -0.21
N TYR A 97 7.16 -7.05 0.34
CA TYR A 97 6.15 -7.90 -0.28
C TYR A 97 4.94 -8.02 0.64
N PRO A 98 3.70 -7.96 0.10
CA PRO A 98 2.52 -8.37 0.85
C PRO A 98 2.71 -9.82 1.31
N ARG A 99 2.34 -10.14 2.55
CA ARG A 99 2.46 -11.53 3.04
C ARG A 99 1.55 -12.51 2.30
N SER A 100 0.49 -12.02 1.66
CA SER A 100 -0.48 -12.77 0.85
C SER A 100 0.06 -13.20 -0.52
N GLU A 101 0.97 -12.42 -1.11
CA GLU A 101 1.61 -12.73 -2.39
C GLU A 101 2.98 -13.37 -2.12
N GLN A 102 3.01 -14.71 -2.07
CA GLN A 102 4.26 -15.46 -2.08
C GLN A 102 4.81 -15.51 -3.52
N PRO A 103 6.12 -15.26 -3.74
CA PRO A 103 6.82 -15.81 -4.90
C PRO A 103 6.99 -17.33 -4.76
#